data_AF-A0A8T5U4N5-F1
#
_entry.id   AF-A0A8T5U4N5-F1
#
_cell.length_a   1.000
_cell.length_b   1.000
_cell.length_c   1.000
_cell.angle_alpha   90.00
_cell.angle_beta   90.00
_cell.angle_gamma   90.00
#
_symmetry.space_group_name_H-M   'P 1'
#
loop_
_entity.id
_entity.type
_entity.pdbx_description
1 polymer ?
#
loop_
_entity_poly.entity_id
_entity_poly.type
_entity_poly.pdbx_seq_one_letter_code
_entity_poly.pdbx_strand_id
1 'polypeptide(L)'
;MKFFAPFKRIKGVDENHLREIYQDIQIKLAAMHGADFDTVIMYTIVVSSLTTSIREIQFNESIQKIIARAREKTSSISVKQVEKELEKLFMRNDKNVSILYNISYLTALAESFNFMKTARICKIQRTKHINIIVNSILFSFN
;
A
#
# COMPACT_ATOMS: atom_id res chain seq x y z
N MET A 1 17.96 13.11 -7.16
CA MET A 1 17.81 12.80 -5.72
C MET A 1 17.14 13.89 -4.88
N LYS A 2 17.44 15.19 -5.04
CA LYS A 2 16.81 16.26 -4.21
C LYS A 2 15.28 16.27 -4.23
N PHE A 3 14.65 16.01 -5.38
CA PHE A 3 13.19 15.88 -5.51
C PHE A 3 12.59 14.78 -4.62
N PHE A 4 13.31 13.68 -4.39
CA PHE A 4 12.83 12.54 -3.60
C PHE A 4 13.05 12.72 -2.09
N ALA A 5 13.83 13.73 -1.69
CA ALA A 5 14.20 13.94 -0.28
C ALA A 5 13.00 14.07 0.67
N PRO A 6 11.90 14.77 0.33
CA PRO A 6 10.73 14.84 1.21
C PRO A 6 10.08 13.49 1.49
N PHE A 7 10.17 12.53 0.57
CA PHE A 7 9.53 11.22 0.69
C PHE A 7 10.28 10.29 1.64
N LYS A 8 11.57 10.55 1.94
CA LYS A 8 12.33 9.85 3.00
C LYS A 8 11.71 10.05 4.39
N ARG A 9 10.90 11.09 4.58
CA ARG A 9 10.18 11.32 5.84
C ARG A 9 9.03 10.34 6.02
N ILE A 10 8.55 9.73 4.93
CA ILE A 10 7.43 8.79 4.99
C ILE A 10 7.95 7.50 5.63
N LYS A 11 7.33 7.13 6.75
CA LYS A 11 7.65 5.91 7.49
C LYS A 11 7.69 4.70 6.56
N GLY A 12 8.73 3.88 6.66
CA GLY A 12 8.90 2.67 5.84
C GLY A 12 9.43 2.90 4.43
N VAL A 13 9.66 4.15 4.01
CA VAL A 13 10.30 4.49 2.74
C VAL A 13 11.77 4.82 2.99
N ASP A 14 12.67 3.94 2.56
CA ASP A 14 14.12 4.13 2.69
C ASP A 14 14.79 4.52 1.35
N GLU A 15 16.13 4.66 1.39
CA GLU A 15 16.94 5.01 0.22
C GLU A 15 16.83 3.99 -0.93
N ASN A 16 16.68 2.71 -0.61
CA ASN A 16 16.59 1.64 -1.61
C ASN A 16 15.26 1.71 -2.33
N HIS A 17 14.15 1.86 -1.60
CA HIS A 17 12.84 2.05 -2.19
C HIS A 17 12.81 3.29 -3.11
N LEU A 18 13.42 4.40 -2.69
CA LEU A 18 13.48 5.60 -3.54
C LEU A 18 14.34 5.41 -4.79
N ARG A 19 15.39 4.58 -4.73
CA ARG A 19 16.19 4.22 -5.91
C ARG A 19 15.39 3.37 -6.88
N GLU A 20 14.65 2.38 -6.39
CA GLU A 20 13.77 1.55 -7.20
C GLU A 20 12.70 2.39 -7.89
N ILE A 21 12.03 3.27 -7.14
CA ILE A 21 11.03 4.21 -7.70
C ILE A 21 11.66 5.11 -8.75
N TYR A 22 12.87 5.63 -8.49
CA TYR A 22 13.57 6.46 -9.45
C TYR A 22 13.91 5.68 -10.74
N GLN A 23 14.38 4.45 -10.62
CA GLN A 23 14.67 3.58 -11.77
C GLN A 23 13.42 3.29 -12.60
N ASP A 24 12.30 2.94 -11.95
CA ASP A 24 11.01 2.72 -12.62
C ASP A 24 10.54 3.98 -13.37
N ILE A 25 10.67 5.16 -12.74
CA ILE A 25 10.38 6.44 -13.41
C ILE A 25 11.31 6.65 -14.61
N GLN A 26 12.60 6.39 -14.50
CA GLN A 26 13.54 6.53 -15.62
C GLN A 26 13.16 5.62 -16.79
N ILE A 27 12.77 4.37 -16.52
CA ILE A 27 12.31 3.42 -17.55
C ILE A 27 11.05 3.95 -18.24
N LYS A 28 10.06 4.41 -17.47
CA LYS A 28 8.82 5.00 -18.01
C LYS A 28 9.09 6.24 -18.85
N LEU A 29 9.97 7.13 -18.39
CA LEU A 29 10.36 8.33 -19.14
C LEU A 29 11.15 7.98 -20.42
N ALA A 30 12.05 7.00 -20.36
CA ALA A 30 12.82 6.56 -21.52
C ALA A 30 11.93 5.91 -22.59
N ALA A 31 10.91 5.15 -22.20
CA ALA A 31 9.94 4.58 -23.13
C ALA A 31 9.12 5.63 -23.89
N MET A 32 9.09 6.87 -23.38
CA MET A 32 8.41 8.01 -23.99
C MET A 32 9.35 8.92 -24.77
N HIS A 33 10.63 8.57 -24.90
CA HIS A 33 11.62 9.40 -25.57
C HIS A 33 11.23 9.61 -27.05
N GLY A 34 11.14 10.87 -27.48
CA GLY A 34 10.83 11.25 -28.86
C GLY A 34 9.34 11.54 -29.14
N ALA A 35 8.49 11.46 -28.13
CA ALA A 35 7.11 11.92 -28.23
C ALA A 35 6.95 13.32 -27.61
N ASP A 36 6.18 14.17 -28.27
CA ASP A 36 5.82 15.50 -27.77
C ASP A 36 4.89 15.35 -26.58
N PHE A 37 5.44 15.45 -25.37
CA PHE A 37 4.67 15.35 -24.15
C PHE A 37 4.83 16.61 -23.29
N ASP A 38 3.70 17.07 -22.76
CA ASP A 38 3.62 18.19 -21.83
C ASP A 38 4.27 17.82 -20.48
N THR A 39 4.84 18.83 -19.83
CA THR A 39 5.27 18.81 -18.43
C THR A 39 4.22 18.19 -17.49
N VAL A 40 2.92 18.41 -17.74
CA VAL A 40 1.82 17.81 -16.96
C VAL A 40 1.83 16.29 -17.00
N ILE A 41 2.13 15.69 -18.16
CA ILE A 41 2.17 14.23 -18.33
C ILE A 41 3.35 13.65 -17.55
N MET A 42 4.50 14.31 -17.62
CA MET A 42 5.69 13.93 -16.86
C MET A 42 5.43 13.96 -15.34
N TYR A 43 4.82 15.05 -14.83
CA TYR A 43 4.46 15.12 -13.42
C TYR A 43 3.49 14.02 -13.01
N THR A 44 2.48 13.75 -13.84
CA THR A 44 1.52 12.66 -13.60
C THR A 44 2.22 11.31 -13.45
N ILE A 45 3.19 11.01 -14.32
CA ILE A 45 3.92 9.74 -14.31
C ILE A 45 4.80 9.61 -13.08
N VAL A 46 5.51 10.68 -12.72
CA VAL A 46 6.36 10.72 -11.54
C VAL A 46 5.52 10.55 -10.26
N VAL A 47 4.44 11.33 -10.13
CA VAL A 47 3.59 11.34 -8.92
C VAL A 47 2.81 10.03 -8.79
N SER A 48 2.29 9.48 -9.89
CA SER A 48 1.59 8.19 -9.87
C SER A 48 2.52 7.06 -9.45
N SER A 49 3.72 6.97 -10.03
CA SER A 49 4.70 5.92 -9.70
C SER A 49 5.14 6.00 -8.23
N LEU A 50 5.39 7.21 -7.73
CA LEU A 50 5.67 7.45 -6.31
C LEU A 50 4.51 7.01 -5.41
N THR A 51 3.29 7.47 -5.74
CA THR A 51 2.10 7.19 -4.93
C THR A 51 1.80 5.70 -4.88
N THR A 52 1.88 4.99 -6.00
CA THR A 52 1.67 3.54 -6.08
C THR A 52 2.69 2.79 -5.23
N SER A 53 3.98 3.08 -5.41
CA SER A 53 5.04 2.37 -4.70
C SER A 53 4.95 2.57 -3.19
N ILE A 54 4.69 3.81 -2.75
CA ILE A 54 4.51 4.09 -1.31
C ILE A 54 3.26 3.37 -0.79
N ARG A 55 2.15 3.36 -1.54
CA ARG A 55 0.93 2.62 -1.14
C ARG A 55 1.22 1.14 -0.96
N GLU A 56 1.95 0.51 -1.88
CA GLU A 56 2.30 -0.91 -1.82
C GLU A 56 3.14 -1.24 -0.58
N ILE A 57 4.19 -0.46 -0.30
CA ILE A 57 5.01 -0.60 0.90
C ILE A 57 4.15 -0.56 2.16
N GLN A 58 3.29 0.45 2.29
CA GLN A 58 2.46 0.63 3.48
C GLN A 58 1.36 -0.42 3.62
N PHE A 59 0.84 -0.89 2.49
CA PHE A 59 -0.20 -1.88 2.48
C PHE A 59 0.32 -3.27 2.83
N ASN A 60 1.58 -3.57 2.49
CA ASN A 60 2.20 -4.84 2.85
C ASN A 60 2.22 -5.05 4.38
N GLU A 61 2.41 -3.98 5.18
CA GLU A 61 2.25 -4.06 6.65
C GLU A 61 0.85 -4.52 7.07
N SER A 62 -0.19 -4.08 6.36
CA SER A 62 -1.58 -4.44 6.64
C SER A 62 -1.85 -5.90 6.27
N ILE A 63 -1.24 -6.40 5.19
CA ILE A 63 -1.29 -7.81 4.80
C ILE A 63 -0.67 -8.71 5.88
N GLN A 64 0.52 -8.36 6.37
CA GLN A 64 1.16 -9.12 7.44
C GLN A 64 0.31 -9.16 8.71
N LYS A 65 -0.39 -8.06 9.05
CA LYS A 65 -1.35 -8.03 10.17
C LYS A 65 -2.57 -8.90 9.95
N ILE A 66 -3.08 -8.98 8.72
CA ILE A 66 -4.19 -9.88 8.39
C ILE A 66 -3.75 -11.34 8.57
N ILE A 67 -2.59 -11.71 8.03
CA ILE A 67 -2.03 -13.06 8.13
C ILE A 67 -1.84 -13.44 9.60
N ALA A 68 -1.19 -12.58 10.39
CA ALA A 68 -0.98 -12.82 11.82
C ALA A 68 -2.32 -13.04 12.56
N ARG A 69 -3.30 -12.15 12.39
CA ARG A 69 -4.60 -12.25 13.06
C ARG A 69 -5.44 -13.44 12.63
N ALA A 70 -5.41 -13.81 11.36
CA ALA A 70 -6.12 -15.00 10.88
C ALA A 70 -5.55 -16.25 11.54
N ARG A 71 -4.22 -16.36 11.64
CA ARG A 71 -3.54 -17.49 12.28
C ARG A 71 -3.71 -17.54 13.80
N GLU A 72 -3.77 -16.38 14.46
CA GLU A 72 -4.09 -16.29 15.90
C GLU A 72 -5.48 -16.84 16.20
N LYS A 73 -6.45 -16.60 15.31
CA LYS A 73 -7.82 -17.10 15.48
C LYS A 73 -8.01 -18.56 15.08
N THR A 74 -7.17 -19.07 14.17
CA THR A 74 -7.27 -20.44 13.68
C THR A 74 -5.88 -20.97 13.33
N SER A 75 -5.30 -21.75 14.24
CA SER A 75 -3.93 -22.27 14.12
C SER A 75 -3.75 -23.29 12.99
N SER A 76 -4.84 -23.88 12.48
CA SER A 76 -4.81 -24.86 11.38
C SER A 76 -4.65 -24.23 10.00
N ILE A 77 -4.85 -22.91 9.85
CA ILE A 77 -4.73 -22.23 8.56
C ILE A 77 -3.27 -21.84 8.32
N SER A 78 -2.72 -22.28 7.18
CA SER A 78 -1.38 -21.90 6.74
C SER A 78 -1.34 -20.47 6.17
N VAL A 79 -0.16 -19.85 6.18
CA VAL A 79 0.06 -18.53 5.56
C VAL A 79 -0.37 -18.53 4.09
N LYS A 80 0.01 -19.55 3.33
CA LYS A 80 -0.34 -19.68 1.90
C LYS A 80 -1.85 -19.74 1.66
N GLN A 81 -2.62 -20.35 2.57
CA GLN A 81 -4.07 -20.37 2.47
C GLN A 81 -4.66 -18.98 2.69
N VAL A 82 -4.15 -18.21 3.67
CA VAL A 82 -4.59 -16.82 3.90
C VAL A 82 -4.25 -15.95 2.70
N GLU A 83 -3.03 -16.07 2.16
CA GLU A 83 -2.59 -15.32 0.97
C GLU A 83 -3.46 -15.62 -0.25
N LYS A 84 -3.83 -16.88 -0.48
CA LYS A 84 -4.72 -17.28 -1.57
C LYS A 84 -6.12 -16.68 -1.43
N GLU A 85 -6.68 -16.65 -0.22
CA GLU A 85 -7.98 -16.01 0.01
C GLU A 85 -7.90 -14.48 -0.13
N LEU A 86 -6.80 -13.86 0.32
CA LEU A 86 -6.54 -12.45 0.07
C LEU A 86 -6.47 -12.14 -1.42
N GLU A 87 -5.74 -12.94 -2.20
CA GLU A 87 -5.64 -12.82 -3.65
C GLU A 87 -7.03 -12.86 -4.32
N LYS A 88 -7.90 -13.79 -3.91
CA LYS A 88 -9.28 -13.83 -4.39
C LYS A 88 -10.05 -12.54 -4.09
N LEU A 89 -9.84 -11.93 -2.91
CA LEU A 89 -10.47 -10.66 -2.56
C LEU A 89 -9.94 -9.51 -3.43
N PHE A 90 -8.64 -9.49 -3.78
CA PHE A 90 -8.09 -8.53 -4.75
C PHE A 90 -8.72 -8.71 -6.13
N MET A 91 -8.74 -9.93 -6.66
CA MET A 91 -9.28 -10.22 -7.99
C MET A 91 -10.76 -9.84 -8.13
N ARG A 92 -11.51 -9.87 -7.02
CA ARG A 92 -12.93 -9.48 -6.96
C ARG A 92 -13.16 -8.00 -6.69
N ASN A 93 -12.09 -7.19 -6.61
CA ASN A 93 -12.16 -5.78 -6.21
C ASN A 93 -12.92 -5.60 -4.89
N ASP A 94 -12.61 -6.42 -3.88
CA ASP A 94 -13.28 -6.30 -2.58
C ASP A 94 -13.14 -4.88 -2.01
N LYS A 95 -14.28 -4.31 -1.60
CA LYS A 95 -14.35 -2.92 -1.14
C LYS A 95 -13.48 -2.69 0.11
N ASN A 96 -13.39 -3.66 1.02
CA ASN A 96 -12.64 -3.50 2.26
C ASN A 96 -11.14 -3.56 2.00
N VAL A 97 -10.72 -4.43 1.08
CA VAL A 97 -9.34 -4.49 0.61
C VAL A 97 -8.95 -3.16 -0.06
N SER A 98 -9.80 -2.65 -0.95
CA SER A 98 -9.58 -1.36 -1.64
C SER A 98 -9.52 -0.17 -0.68
N ILE A 99 -10.40 -0.13 0.33
CA ILE A 99 -10.37 0.89 1.37
C ILE A 99 -9.11 0.74 2.23
N LEU A 100 -8.75 -0.48 2.61
CA LEU A 100 -7.57 -0.75 3.43
C LEU A 100 -6.28 -0.33 2.72
N TYR A 101 -6.19 -0.55 1.41
CA TYR A 101 -5.07 -0.09 0.57
C TYR A 101 -4.86 1.42 0.70
N ASN A 102 -5.93 2.19 0.52
CA ASN A 102 -5.88 3.65 0.62
C ASN A 102 -5.63 4.14 2.06
N ILE A 103 -6.28 3.54 3.06
CA ILE A 103 -6.12 3.95 4.46
C ILE A 103 -4.72 3.64 5.00
N SER A 104 -4.08 2.56 4.53
CA SER A 104 -2.70 2.23 4.92
C SER A 104 -1.75 3.36 4.52
N TYR A 105 -1.89 3.86 3.28
CA TYR A 105 -1.14 5.00 2.79
C TYR A 105 -1.44 6.31 3.53
N LEU A 106 -2.73 6.63 3.73
CA LEU A 106 -3.11 7.83 4.48
C LEU A 106 -2.62 7.81 5.92
N THR A 107 -2.59 6.63 6.56
CA THR A 107 -2.02 6.46 7.90
C THR A 107 -0.55 6.86 7.90
N ALA A 108 0.23 6.32 6.97
CA ALA A 108 1.66 6.56 6.89
C ALA A 108 1.98 8.04 6.65
N LEU A 109 1.27 8.68 5.72
CA LEU A 109 1.41 10.12 5.48
C LEU A 109 1.05 10.92 6.75
N ALA A 110 -0.10 10.64 7.35
CA ALA A 110 -0.55 11.39 8.52
C ALA A 110 0.40 11.26 9.71
N GLU A 111 0.99 10.08 9.95
CA GLU A 111 2.02 9.88 10.97
C GLU A 111 3.30 10.66 10.63
N SER A 112 3.77 10.54 9.39
CA SER A 112 5.06 11.10 8.93
C SER A 112 5.07 12.63 8.91
N PHE A 113 3.92 13.25 8.68
CA PHE A 113 3.75 14.70 8.65
C PHE A 113 3.04 15.25 9.91
N ASN A 114 2.95 14.45 10.98
CA ASN A 114 2.43 14.85 12.29
C ASN A 114 0.97 15.35 12.30
N PHE A 115 0.13 14.84 11.40
CA PHE A 115 -1.32 15.08 11.39
C PHE A 115 -2.03 14.11 12.35
N MET A 116 -1.81 14.29 13.65
CA MET A 116 -2.17 13.30 14.69
C MET A 116 -3.65 12.91 14.73
N LYS A 117 -4.57 13.86 14.49
CA LYS A 117 -6.02 13.58 14.43
C LYS A 117 -6.35 12.65 13.26
N THR A 118 -5.81 12.94 12.09
CA THR A 118 -5.98 12.13 10.88
C THR A 118 -5.35 10.75 11.06
N ALA A 119 -4.14 10.68 11.61
CA ALA A 119 -3.44 9.43 11.88
C ALA A 119 -4.25 8.53 12.83
N ARG A 120 -4.84 9.11 13.88
CA ARG A 120 -5.71 8.37 14.82
C ARG A 120 -6.94 7.80 14.12
N ILE A 121 -7.65 8.60 13.31
CA ILE A 121 -8.82 8.14 12.56
C ILE A 121 -8.44 7.03 11.59
N CYS A 122 -7.34 7.20 10.85
CA CYS A 122 -6.87 6.20 9.90
C CYS A 122 -6.51 4.88 10.59
N LYS A 123 -5.86 4.90 11.77
CA LYS A 123 -5.57 3.69 12.55
C LYS A 123 -6.81 2.91 12.95
N ILE A 124 -7.87 3.62 13.38
CA ILE A 124 -9.15 3.00 13.75
C ILE A 124 -9.76 2.31 12.52
N GLN A 125 -9.86 3.04 11.41
CA GLN A 125 -10.44 2.49 10.18
C GLN A 125 -9.59 1.34 9.61
N ARG A 126 -8.26 1.45 9.64
CA ARG A 126 -7.33 0.38 9.24
C ARG A 126 -7.62 -0.90 10.02
N THR A 127 -7.73 -0.79 11.34
CA THR A 127 -8.03 -1.92 12.23
C THR A 127 -9.40 -2.54 11.93
N LYS A 128 -10.42 -1.71 11.70
CA LYS A 128 -11.76 -2.15 11.31
C LYS A 128 -11.74 -2.97 10.03
N HIS A 129 -11.13 -2.47 8.96
CA HIS A 129 -11.09 -3.17 7.68
C HIS A 129 -10.24 -4.43 7.72
N ILE A 130 -9.12 -4.43 8.45
CA ILE A 130 -8.34 -5.65 8.72
C ILE A 130 -9.23 -6.72 9.36
N ASN A 131 -10.01 -6.38 10.39
CA ASN A 131 -10.87 -7.35 11.07
C ASN A 131 -11.98 -7.89 10.17
N ILE A 132 -12.58 -7.04 9.33
CA ILE A 132 -13.58 -7.47 8.35
C ILE A 132 -12.96 -8.48 7.38
N ILE A 133 -11.79 -8.17 6.83
CA ILE A 133 -11.10 -9.05 5.88
C ILE A 133 -10.72 -10.38 6.55
N VAL A 134 -10.17 -10.34 7.77
CA VAL A 134 -9.87 -11.56 8.55
C VAL A 134 -11.12 -12.42 8.71
N ASN A 135 -12.25 -11.84 9.09
CA ASN A 135 -13.49 -12.60 9.25
C ASN A 135 -13.98 -13.19 7.91
N SER A 136 -13.88 -12.45 6.81
CA SER A 136 -14.23 -12.96 5.48
C SER A 136 -13.36 -14.16 5.07
N ILE A 137 -12.05 -14.11 5.37
CA ILE A 137 -11.11 -15.19 5.10
C ILE A 137 -11.45 -16.42 5.97
N LEU A 138 -11.67 -16.22 7.27
CA LEU A 138 -12.02 -17.33 8.16
C LEU A 138 -13.35 -17.99 7.78
N PHE A 139 -14.31 -17.20 7.30
CA PHE A 139 -15.60 -17.71 6.82
C PHE A 139 -15.45 -18.58 5.55
N SER A 140 -14.45 -18.36 4.69
CA SER A 140 -14.27 -19.19 3.50
C SER A 140 -13.65 -20.56 3.77
N PHE A 141 -13.22 -20.82 5.01
CA PHE A 141 -12.70 -22.12 5.46
C PHE A 141 -13.70 -22.94 6.30
N ASN A 142 -14.84 -22.35 6.67
CA ASN A 142 -15.95 -23.06 7.32
C ASN A 142 -16.96 -23.54 6.28
#